data_AF-A0A7W0WJQ5-F1
#
_entry.id   AF-A0A7W0WJQ5-F1
#
_cell.length_a   1.000
_cell.length_b   1.000
_cell.length_c   1.000
_cell.angle_alpha   90.00
_cell.angle_beta   90.00
_cell.angle_gamma   90.00
#
_symmetry.space_group_name_H-M   'P 1'
#
loop_
_entity.id
_entity.type
_entity.pdbx_description
1 polymer ?
#
loop_
_entity_poly.entity_id
_entity_poly.type
_entity_poly.pdbx_seq_one_letter_code
_entity_poly.pdbx_strand_id
1 'polypeptide(L)'
;MNWNLRARLIFRSGPEWRDAFSALLPWSHPDYPLLVQTSVVRTWVYHGRETLAGPAILAFLFTFATAALATSAVAALRGRTQGMLAGLVLLATPFFIFHGASEYGDVPVGFFFLSTVVLLALHDRHREHTSVFAGFAGLTAGLAAWTKNEGLLFLIALVCAWAATGLQAGARRELGREARSVALGLLPLLLVIGLFKLHFAPPNDLMAAAEAGKTLDWVSDPRRYALVAQAFTTQITSFGFNGLISAVWLLITYGICVGVRPEQVRNRWLFTIVASVGLMLAGHVVVFVATAEDVARLLNSSLERLLLQLWPTVVFAWFMVLATPEEAAQRDAERRPAIAS
;
A
#
# COMPACT_ATOMS: atom_id res chain seq x y z
N MET A 1 -13.18 11.46 11.45
CA MET A 1 -12.04 10.70 12.02
C MET A 1 -12.56 9.44 12.70
N ASN A 2 -12.98 8.45 11.91
CA ASN A 2 -13.61 7.21 12.39
C ASN A 2 -12.70 6.34 13.26
N TRP A 3 -11.39 6.38 12.97
CA TRP A 3 -10.39 5.54 13.61
C TRP A 3 -10.29 5.79 15.12
N ASN A 4 -10.30 7.06 15.54
CA ASN A 4 -10.24 7.41 16.97
C ASN A 4 -11.55 7.21 17.70
N LEU A 5 -12.69 7.10 17.00
CA LEU A 5 -13.95 6.73 17.63
C LEU A 5 -13.85 5.32 18.21
N ARG A 6 -13.44 4.34 17.39
CA ARG A 6 -13.28 2.95 17.84
C ARG A 6 -12.22 2.82 18.94
N ALA A 7 -11.11 3.57 18.85
CA ALA A 7 -10.14 3.64 19.94
C ALA A 7 -10.76 4.14 21.26
N ARG A 8 -11.61 5.18 21.21
CA ARG A 8 -12.31 5.70 22.41
C ARG A 8 -13.29 4.69 22.98
N LEU A 9 -14.05 3.99 22.14
CA LEU A 9 -14.97 2.94 22.59
C LEU A 9 -14.20 1.83 23.32
N ILE A 10 -13.07 1.38 22.76
CA ILE A 10 -12.24 0.36 23.41
C ILE A 10 -11.65 0.87 24.73
N PHE A 11 -11.18 2.13 24.79
CA PHE A 11 -10.53 2.70 25.97
C PHE A 11 -11.50 3.04 27.10
N ARG A 12 -12.68 3.61 26.78
CA ARG A 12 -13.64 4.14 27.77
C ARG A 12 -14.62 3.10 28.28
N SER A 13 -15.03 2.14 27.44
CA SER A 13 -16.20 1.30 27.74
C SER A 13 -15.94 0.17 28.74
N GLY A 14 -14.71 0.00 29.25
CA GLY A 14 -14.41 -1.00 30.27
C GLY A 14 -14.90 -2.40 29.88
N PRO A 15 -15.78 -3.06 30.66
CA PRO A 15 -16.36 -4.36 30.31
C PRO A 15 -17.11 -4.41 28.96
N GLU A 16 -17.63 -3.27 28.49
CA GLU A 16 -18.45 -3.11 27.28
C GLU A 16 -17.63 -2.77 26.03
N TRP A 17 -16.30 -2.93 26.07
CA TRP A 17 -15.40 -2.64 24.94
C TRP A 17 -15.79 -3.31 23.60
N ARG A 18 -16.57 -4.40 23.65
CA ARG A 18 -17.06 -5.10 22.46
C ARG A 18 -18.06 -4.28 21.64
N ASP A 19 -18.68 -3.26 22.24
CA ASP A 19 -19.61 -2.38 21.51
C ASP A 19 -18.90 -1.57 20.42
N ALA A 20 -17.56 -1.48 20.47
CA ALA A 20 -16.72 -0.95 19.41
C ALA A 20 -16.79 -1.74 18.07
N PHE A 21 -17.44 -2.91 18.07
CA PHE A 21 -17.66 -3.76 16.90
C PHE A 21 -19.13 -3.91 16.52
N SER A 22 -20.01 -3.08 17.11
CA SER A 22 -21.44 -3.16 16.85
C SER A 22 -21.77 -2.91 15.37
N ALA A 23 -22.58 -3.81 14.79
CA ALA A 23 -23.12 -3.65 13.43
C ALA A 23 -24.08 -2.45 13.30
N LEU A 24 -24.49 -1.83 14.42
CA LEU A 24 -25.29 -0.60 14.44
C LEU A 24 -24.46 0.64 14.07
N LEU A 25 -23.13 0.51 13.96
CA LEU A 25 -22.22 1.58 13.57
C LEU A 25 -21.47 1.25 12.25
N PRO A 26 -22.17 0.93 11.14
CA PRO A 26 -21.53 0.47 9.90
C PRO A 26 -20.59 1.53 9.30
N TRP A 27 -20.95 2.81 9.46
CA TRP A 27 -20.09 3.92 9.04
C TRP A 27 -18.74 3.95 9.76
N SER A 28 -18.58 3.28 10.91
CA SER A 28 -17.32 3.20 11.67
C SER A 28 -16.38 2.08 11.20
N HIS A 29 -16.83 1.28 10.21
CA HIS A 29 -16.14 0.08 9.72
C HIS A 29 -15.76 -0.87 10.86
N PRO A 30 -16.75 -1.41 11.59
CA PRO A 30 -16.52 -2.27 12.75
C PRO A 30 -15.77 -3.56 12.39
N ASP A 31 -15.85 -4.01 11.13
CA ASP A 31 -15.16 -5.18 10.63
C ASP A 31 -13.68 -4.92 10.29
N TYR A 32 -13.24 -3.66 10.23
CA TYR A 32 -11.85 -3.35 9.91
C TYR A 32 -10.90 -3.85 11.02
N PRO A 33 -9.75 -4.41 10.64
CA PRO A 33 -8.64 -4.72 11.54
C PRO A 33 -8.22 -3.54 12.42
N LEU A 34 -7.56 -3.85 13.54
CA LEU A 34 -7.45 -2.93 14.68
C LEU A 34 -6.06 -2.33 14.92
N LEU A 35 -5.08 -2.50 14.02
CA LEU A 35 -3.69 -2.08 14.30
C LEU A 35 -3.60 -0.60 14.71
N VAL A 36 -4.24 0.31 13.97
CA VAL A 36 -4.18 1.75 14.25
C VAL A 36 -4.90 2.07 15.56
N GLN A 37 -6.13 1.60 15.71
CA GLN A 37 -6.98 1.88 16.88
C GLN A 37 -6.35 1.33 18.17
N THR A 38 -5.81 0.12 18.14
CA THR A 38 -5.15 -0.48 19.32
C THR A 38 -3.80 0.17 19.62
N SER A 39 -3.10 0.68 18.61
CA SER A 39 -1.91 1.50 18.83
C SER A 39 -2.27 2.80 19.54
N VAL A 40 -3.35 3.48 19.11
CA VAL A 40 -3.88 4.67 19.80
C VAL A 40 -4.28 4.35 21.23
N VAL A 41 -5.09 3.31 21.46
CA VAL A 41 -5.50 2.87 22.80
C VAL A 41 -4.28 2.63 23.68
N ARG A 42 -3.25 1.96 23.16
CA ARG A 42 -2.01 1.70 23.90
C ARG A 42 -1.32 2.98 24.35
N THR A 43 -1.28 4.03 23.52
CA THR A 43 -0.72 5.33 23.93
C THR A 43 -1.51 5.96 25.09
N TRP A 44 -2.83 5.84 25.09
CA TRP A 44 -3.67 6.37 26.16
C TRP A 44 -3.57 5.55 27.45
N VAL A 45 -3.46 4.22 27.33
CA VAL A 45 -3.19 3.34 28.47
C VAL A 45 -1.86 3.70 29.15
N TYR A 46 -0.79 3.90 28.37
CA TYR A 46 0.50 4.31 28.95
C TYR A 46 0.48 5.70 29.58
N HIS A 47 -0.33 6.62 29.07
CA HIS A 47 -0.48 7.95 29.65
C HIS A 47 -1.50 8.01 30.81
N GLY A 48 -2.32 6.97 30.98
CA GLY A 48 -3.40 6.92 31.98
C GLY A 48 -4.65 7.74 31.62
N ARG A 49 -4.69 8.40 30.46
CA ARG A 49 -5.83 9.19 29.97
C ARG A 49 -5.76 9.39 28.46
N GLU A 50 -6.89 9.77 27.87
CA GLU A 50 -6.93 10.16 26.47
C GLU A 50 -6.17 11.45 26.20
N THR A 51 -5.41 11.45 25.10
CA THR A 51 -4.68 12.63 24.63
C THR A 51 -4.74 12.73 23.11
N LEU A 52 -4.54 13.95 22.62
CA LEU A 52 -4.31 14.19 21.19
C LEU A 52 -2.88 13.81 20.77
N ALA A 53 -1.93 13.79 21.70
CA ALA A 53 -0.52 13.50 21.42
C ALA A 53 -0.31 12.07 20.91
N GLY A 54 -0.97 11.07 21.51
CA GLY A 54 -0.83 9.67 21.10
C GLY A 54 -1.14 9.42 19.61
N PRO A 55 -2.36 9.73 19.15
CA PRO A 55 -2.72 9.64 17.73
C PRO A 55 -1.85 10.53 16.83
N ALA A 56 -1.52 11.75 17.26
CA ALA A 56 -0.65 12.64 16.49
C ALA A 56 0.78 12.07 16.29
N ILE A 57 1.35 11.42 17.30
CA ILE A 57 2.64 10.75 17.22
C ILE A 57 2.58 9.58 16.24
N LEU A 58 1.50 8.79 16.25
CA LEU A 58 1.33 7.67 15.31
C LEU A 58 1.17 8.18 13.86
N ALA A 59 0.36 9.21 13.65
CA ALA A 59 0.20 9.88 12.37
C ALA A 59 1.54 10.41 11.83
N PHE A 60 2.30 11.12 12.68
CA PHE A 60 3.65 11.60 12.37
C PHE A 60 4.57 10.43 12.00
N LEU A 61 4.63 9.39 12.85
CA LEU A 61 5.51 8.26 12.68
C LEU A 61 5.28 7.56 11.34
N PHE A 62 4.05 7.15 11.02
CA PHE A 62 3.77 6.43 9.76
C PHE A 62 4.01 7.30 8.53
N THR A 63 3.66 8.59 8.58
CA THR A 63 3.87 9.51 7.46
C THR A 63 5.36 9.67 7.16
N PHE A 64 6.17 10.03 8.15
CA PHE A 64 7.58 10.26 7.94
C PHE A 64 8.39 8.97 7.81
N ALA A 65 7.98 7.87 8.45
CA ALA A 65 8.60 6.56 8.26
C ALA A 65 8.39 6.05 6.83
N THR A 66 7.24 6.31 6.20
CA THR A 66 7.02 5.95 4.78
C THR A 66 7.98 6.69 3.87
N ALA A 67 8.10 8.01 4.04
CA ALA A 67 9.03 8.81 3.25
C ALA A 67 10.49 8.43 3.51
N ALA A 68 10.86 8.21 4.77
CA ALA A 68 12.21 7.80 5.17
C ALA A 68 12.55 6.40 4.63
N LEU A 69 11.62 5.45 4.68
CA LEU A 69 11.80 4.10 4.14
C LEU A 69 12.00 4.14 2.62
N ALA A 70 11.15 4.86 1.88
CA ALA A 70 11.32 5.00 0.44
C ALA A 70 12.68 5.62 0.09
N THR A 71 13.03 6.72 0.77
CA THR A 71 14.29 7.45 0.59
C THR A 71 15.49 6.54 0.84
N SER A 72 15.54 5.90 2.01
CA SER A 72 16.67 5.08 2.44
C SER A 72 16.79 3.79 1.64
N ALA A 73 15.68 3.12 1.31
CA ALA A 73 15.69 1.91 0.51
C ALA A 73 16.18 2.19 -0.92
N VAL A 74 15.65 3.22 -1.58
CA VAL A 74 16.12 3.62 -2.91
C VAL A 74 17.56 4.11 -2.84
N ALA A 75 17.95 4.89 -1.82
CA ALA A 75 19.33 5.33 -1.64
C ALA A 75 20.30 4.16 -1.53
N ALA A 76 19.96 3.15 -0.73
CA ALA A 76 20.78 1.95 -0.54
C ALA A 76 20.87 1.09 -1.82
N LEU A 77 19.80 1.05 -2.61
CA LEU A 77 19.71 0.15 -3.77
C LEU A 77 20.09 0.79 -5.11
N ARG A 78 19.99 2.12 -5.22
CA ARG A 78 20.15 2.88 -6.47
C ARG A 78 21.01 4.14 -6.33
N GLY A 79 21.39 4.55 -5.12
CA GLY A 79 22.25 5.72 -4.89
C GLY A 79 21.51 6.91 -4.28
N ARG A 80 22.27 7.77 -3.60
CA ARG A 80 21.74 8.86 -2.74
C ARG A 80 20.80 9.80 -3.48
N THR A 81 21.17 10.23 -4.69
CA THR A 81 20.36 11.15 -5.51
C THR A 81 18.98 10.58 -5.79
N GLN A 82 18.89 9.33 -6.25
CA GLN A 82 17.61 8.66 -6.49
C GLN A 82 16.78 8.50 -5.22
N GLY A 83 17.44 8.18 -4.10
CA GLY A 83 16.77 8.10 -2.81
C GLY A 83 16.13 9.43 -2.40
N MET A 84 16.88 10.52 -2.49
CA MET A 84 16.37 11.86 -2.17
C MET A 84 15.21 12.26 -3.08
N LEU A 85 15.29 11.97 -4.39
CA LEU A 85 14.20 12.24 -5.33
C LEU A 85 12.94 11.43 -5.00
N ALA A 86 13.07 10.15 -4.66
CA ALA A 86 11.93 9.33 -4.24
C ALA A 86 11.24 9.90 -2.98
N GLY A 87 12.02 10.29 -1.98
CA GLY A 87 11.51 10.96 -0.78
C GLY A 87 10.81 12.28 -1.07
N LEU A 88 11.44 13.13 -1.89
CA LEU A 88 10.88 14.42 -2.29
C LEU A 88 9.57 14.27 -3.04
N VAL A 89 9.43 13.30 -3.94
CA VAL A 89 8.18 13.04 -4.66
C VAL A 89 7.05 12.69 -3.68
N LEU A 90 7.32 11.86 -2.67
CA LEU A 90 6.31 11.53 -1.65
C LEU A 90 5.95 12.75 -0.80
N LEU A 91 6.93 13.51 -0.31
CA LEU A 91 6.68 14.68 0.53
C LEU A 91 6.04 15.84 -0.25
N ALA A 92 6.31 15.95 -1.54
CA ALA A 92 5.70 16.93 -2.44
C ALA A 92 4.30 16.52 -2.92
N THR A 93 3.80 15.34 -2.53
CA THR A 93 2.44 14.87 -2.81
C THR A 93 1.50 15.42 -1.72
N PRO A 94 0.70 16.49 -1.95
CA PRO A 94 0.05 17.21 -0.86
C PRO A 94 -0.97 16.36 -0.09
N PHE A 95 -1.74 15.53 -0.80
CA PHE A 95 -2.75 14.68 -0.17
C PHE A 95 -2.13 13.55 0.68
N PHE A 96 -0.88 13.13 0.42
CA PHE A 96 -0.16 12.20 1.29
C PHE A 96 0.10 12.82 2.67
N ILE A 97 0.58 14.07 2.70
CA ILE A 97 0.79 14.81 3.96
C ILE A 97 -0.53 15.09 4.66
N PHE A 98 -1.57 15.49 3.90
CA PHE A 98 -2.88 15.78 4.45
C PHE A 98 -3.54 14.55 5.09
N HIS A 99 -3.55 13.40 4.40
CA HIS A 99 -4.10 12.15 4.94
C HIS A 99 -3.25 11.58 6.07
N GLY A 100 -1.93 11.74 5.99
CA GLY A 100 -1.02 11.40 7.08
C GLY A 100 -1.33 12.19 8.35
N ALA A 101 -1.40 13.52 8.26
CA ALA A 101 -1.74 14.41 9.37
C ALA A 101 -3.17 14.17 9.91
N SER A 102 -4.08 13.69 9.06
CA SER A 102 -5.47 13.36 9.41
C SER A 102 -5.65 11.93 9.96
N GLU A 103 -4.56 11.19 10.17
CA GLU A 103 -4.55 9.82 10.72
C GLU A 103 -5.40 8.83 9.89
N TYR A 104 -5.38 8.99 8.57
CA TYR A 104 -6.05 8.05 7.69
C TYR A 104 -5.29 6.72 7.68
N GLY A 105 -6.01 5.61 7.90
CA GLY A 105 -5.45 4.25 7.86
C GLY A 105 -4.78 3.88 6.52
N ASP A 106 -5.04 4.65 5.46
CA ASP A 106 -4.41 4.53 4.15
C ASP A 106 -2.89 4.78 4.18
N VAL A 107 -2.39 5.62 5.09
CA VAL A 107 -0.95 5.89 5.23
C VAL A 107 -0.22 4.74 5.94
N PRO A 108 -0.67 4.25 7.11
CA PRO A 108 -0.07 3.06 7.73
C PRO A 108 -0.12 1.81 6.85
N VAL A 109 -1.22 1.56 6.12
CA VAL A 109 -1.28 0.39 5.23
C VAL A 109 -0.33 0.54 4.05
N GLY A 110 -0.22 1.75 3.48
CA GLY A 110 0.78 2.05 2.43
C GLY A 110 2.23 1.93 2.90
N PHE A 111 2.52 2.30 4.15
CA PHE A 111 3.82 2.04 4.79
C PHE A 111 4.16 0.54 4.79
N PHE A 112 3.21 -0.30 5.18
CA PHE A 112 3.42 -1.75 5.23
C PHE A 112 3.49 -2.40 3.84
N PHE A 113 2.76 -1.88 2.84
CA PHE A 113 2.92 -2.28 1.44
C PHE A 113 4.34 -2.02 0.97
N LEU A 114 4.84 -0.79 1.16
CA LEU A 114 6.19 -0.42 0.80
C LEU A 114 7.22 -1.26 1.54
N SER A 115 7.06 -1.44 2.86
CA SER A 115 7.96 -2.25 3.68
C SER A 115 8.08 -3.68 3.16
N THR A 116 6.93 -4.30 2.86
CA THR A 116 6.89 -5.66 2.31
C THR A 116 7.68 -5.73 1.00
N VAL A 117 7.42 -4.78 0.09
CA VAL A 117 8.05 -4.73 -1.23
C VAL A 117 9.55 -4.47 -1.15
N VAL A 118 9.99 -3.54 -0.30
CA VAL A 118 11.42 -3.24 -0.06
C VAL A 118 12.13 -4.48 0.46
N LEU A 119 11.53 -5.21 1.41
CA LEU A 119 12.11 -6.44 1.97
C LEU A 119 12.22 -7.55 0.92
N LEU A 120 11.26 -7.67 0.01
CA LEU A 120 11.34 -8.60 -1.12
C LEU A 120 12.45 -8.19 -2.12
N ALA A 121 12.62 -6.91 -2.39
CA ALA A 121 13.71 -6.41 -3.24
C ALA A 121 15.09 -6.64 -2.59
N LEU A 122 15.20 -6.45 -1.27
CA LEU A 122 16.42 -6.73 -0.51
C LEU A 122 16.73 -8.23 -0.46
N HIS A 123 15.70 -9.07 -0.30
CA HIS A 123 15.82 -10.52 -0.32
C HIS A 123 16.41 -11.02 -1.65
N ASP A 124 15.93 -10.50 -2.79
CA ASP A 124 16.44 -10.87 -4.11
C ASP A 124 17.90 -10.44 -4.32
N ARG A 125 18.30 -9.29 -3.77
CA ARG A 125 19.67 -8.78 -3.83
C ARG A 125 20.65 -9.51 -2.90
N HIS A 126 20.24 -9.83 -1.69
CA HIS A 126 21.08 -10.42 -0.65
C HIS A 126 20.69 -11.87 -0.38
N ARG A 127 20.88 -12.73 -1.40
CA ARG A 127 20.51 -14.15 -1.37
C ARG A 127 21.19 -14.94 -0.24
N GLU A 128 22.25 -14.42 0.37
CA GLU A 128 22.96 -15.01 1.52
C GLU A 128 22.18 -14.89 2.86
N HIS A 129 21.27 -13.92 3.01
CA HIS A 129 20.43 -13.72 4.22
C HIS A 129 18.95 -14.08 4.00
N THR A 130 18.73 -15.10 3.17
CA THR A 130 17.47 -15.45 2.47
C THR A 130 16.25 -15.67 3.39
N SER A 131 16.40 -16.16 4.62
CA SER A 131 15.23 -16.44 5.47
C SER A 131 14.70 -15.22 6.22
N VAL A 132 15.57 -14.25 6.54
CA VAL A 132 15.22 -13.16 7.45
C VAL A 132 14.39 -12.10 6.73
N PHE A 133 14.82 -11.66 5.55
CA PHE A 133 14.07 -10.67 4.76
C PHE A 133 12.72 -11.19 4.32
N ALA A 134 12.65 -12.45 3.87
CA ALA A 134 11.39 -13.11 3.54
C ALA A 134 10.45 -13.22 4.76
N GLY A 135 11.00 -13.52 5.94
CA GLY A 135 10.23 -13.52 7.19
C GLY A 135 9.67 -12.15 7.54
N PHE A 136 10.49 -11.09 7.50
CA PHE A 136 10.01 -9.73 7.73
C PHE A 136 9.04 -9.24 6.66
N ALA A 137 9.18 -9.68 5.40
CA ALA A 137 8.21 -9.40 4.36
C ALA A 137 6.85 -10.02 4.71
N GLY A 138 6.83 -11.28 5.18
CA GLY A 138 5.61 -11.91 5.68
C GLY A 138 5.00 -11.18 6.87
N LEU A 139 5.84 -10.73 7.82
CA LEU A 139 5.40 -9.96 8.98
C LEU A 139 4.76 -8.63 8.57
N THR A 140 5.43 -7.86 7.70
CA THR A 140 4.94 -6.55 7.23
C THR A 140 3.69 -6.69 6.37
N ALA A 141 3.58 -7.73 5.55
CA ALA A 141 2.34 -8.05 4.84
C ALA A 141 1.18 -8.38 5.80
N GLY A 142 1.48 -9.14 6.86
CA GLY A 142 0.53 -9.43 7.94
C GLY A 142 0.10 -8.19 8.71
N LEU A 143 1.02 -7.25 8.97
CA LEU A 143 0.71 -5.96 9.60
C LEU A 143 -0.15 -5.08 8.68
N ALA A 144 0.09 -5.10 7.37
CA ALA A 144 -0.79 -4.45 6.40
C ALA A 144 -2.22 -5.03 6.50
N ALA A 145 -2.34 -6.35 6.49
CA ALA A 145 -3.60 -7.07 6.66
C ALA A 145 -4.28 -6.82 8.02
N TRP A 146 -3.52 -6.52 9.07
CA TRP A 146 -4.03 -6.13 10.39
C TRP A 146 -4.36 -4.63 10.51
N THR A 147 -4.13 -3.84 9.47
CA THR A 147 -4.39 -2.39 9.46
C THR A 147 -5.75 -2.04 8.85
N LYS A 148 -6.07 -2.62 7.70
CA LYS A 148 -7.26 -2.29 6.90
C LYS A 148 -7.66 -3.51 6.05
N ASN A 149 -8.92 -3.58 5.60
CA ASN A 149 -9.37 -4.69 4.74
C ASN A 149 -8.59 -4.76 3.40
N GLU A 150 -8.16 -3.62 2.87
CA GLU A 150 -7.31 -3.54 1.67
C GLU A 150 -5.95 -4.20 1.88
N GLY A 151 -5.49 -4.29 3.15
CA GLY A 151 -4.29 -5.05 3.49
C GLY A 151 -4.45 -6.56 3.29
N LEU A 152 -5.65 -7.11 3.50
CA LEU A 152 -5.97 -8.51 3.19
C LEU A 152 -5.98 -8.74 1.67
N LEU A 153 -6.57 -7.80 0.91
CA LEU A 153 -6.54 -7.84 -0.54
C LEU A 153 -5.09 -7.80 -1.05
N PHE A 154 -4.25 -6.94 -0.48
CA PHE A 154 -2.83 -6.87 -0.81
C PHE A 154 -2.10 -8.18 -0.52
N LEU A 155 -2.34 -8.78 0.65
CA LEU A 155 -1.72 -10.06 1.00
C LEU A 155 -2.08 -11.15 -0.03
N ILE A 156 -3.35 -11.25 -0.41
CA ILE A 156 -3.81 -12.21 -1.44
C ILE A 156 -3.15 -11.90 -2.79
N ALA A 157 -3.20 -10.63 -3.23
CA ALA A 157 -2.61 -10.18 -4.47
C ALA A 157 -1.10 -10.43 -4.54
N LEU A 158 -0.39 -10.23 -3.42
CA LEU A 158 1.04 -10.47 -3.27
C LEU A 158 1.37 -11.96 -3.38
N VAL A 159 0.68 -12.82 -2.63
CA VAL A 159 0.91 -14.27 -2.65
C VAL A 159 0.61 -14.84 -4.04
N CYS A 160 -0.50 -14.45 -4.66
CA CYS A 160 -0.85 -14.87 -6.02
C CYS A 160 0.21 -14.44 -7.04
N ALA A 161 0.63 -13.17 -7.03
CA ALA A 161 1.65 -12.65 -7.93
C ALA A 161 3.01 -13.32 -7.71
N TRP A 162 3.43 -13.48 -6.46
CA TRP A 162 4.71 -14.08 -6.10
C TRP A 162 4.77 -15.56 -6.49
N ALA A 163 3.69 -16.31 -6.26
CA ALA A 163 3.57 -17.71 -6.68
C ALA A 163 3.56 -17.83 -8.21
N ALA A 164 2.73 -17.05 -8.91
CA ALA A 164 2.63 -17.08 -10.37
C ALA A 164 3.99 -16.78 -11.03
N THR A 165 4.64 -15.68 -10.62
CA THR A 165 5.95 -15.28 -11.18
C THR A 165 7.06 -16.27 -10.84
N GLY A 166 7.05 -16.89 -9.65
CA GLY A 166 8.03 -17.91 -9.29
C GLY A 166 7.84 -19.23 -10.02
N LEU A 167 6.60 -19.64 -10.27
CA LEU A 167 6.28 -20.83 -11.04
C LEU A 167 6.67 -20.65 -12.51
N GLN A 168 6.39 -19.49 -13.10
CA GLN A 168 6.80 -19.13 -14.45
C GLN A 168 8.33 -19.12 -14.61
N ALA A 169 9.05 -18.69 -13.58
CA ALA A 169 10.52 -18.71 -13.55
C ALA A 169 11.13 -20.10 -13.24
N GLY A 170 10.33 -21.15 -13.05
CA GLY A 170 10.83 -22.49 -12.70
C GLY A 170 11.39 -22.64 -11.28
N ALA A 171 11.20 -21.65 -10.41
CA ALA A 171 11.85 -21.52 -9.10
C ALA A 171 11.13 -22.29 -7.97
N ARG A 172 10.56 -23.47 -8.23
CA ARG A 172 9.70 -24.21 -7.28
C ARG A 172 10.35 -24.50 -5.93
N ARG A 173 11.63 -24.88 -5.92
CA ARG A 173 12.37 -25.19 -4.68
C ARG A 173 12.65 -23.95 -3.84
N GLU A 174 13.00 -22.84 -4.49
CA GLU A 174 13.23 -21.55 -3.85
C GLU A 174 11.94 -20.99 -3.27
N LEU A 175 10.85 -21.02 -4.06
CA LEU A 175 9.49 -20.72 -3.62
C LEU A 175 9.12 -21.46 -2.33
N GLY A 176 9.39 -22.76 -2.25
CA GLY A 176 9.08 -23.54 -1.05
C GLY A 176 9.86 -23.11 0.19
N ARG A 177 11.11 -22.65 0.04
CA ARG A 177 11.94 -22.16 1.16
C ARG A 177 11.51 -20.76 1.61
N GLU A 178 11.27 -19.88 0.64
CA GLU A 178 10.73 -18.54 0.86
C GLU A 178 9.35 -18.60 1.51
N ALA A 179 8.46 -19.48 1.02
CA ALA A 179 7.11 -19.68 1.55
C ALA A 179 7.14 -19.95 3.05
N ARG A 180 8.07 -20.79 3.51
CA ARG A 180 8.20 -21.12 4.94
C ARG A 180 8.57 -19.87 5.75
N SER A 181 9.53 -19.08 5.27
CA SER A 181 9.98 -17.88 5.96
C SER A 181 8.88 -16.82 6.00
N VAL A 182 8.24 -16.55 4.85
CA VAL A 182 7.08 -15.65 4.74
C VAL A 182 5.96 -16.11 5.66
N ALA A 183 5.63 -17.41 5.64
CA ALA A 183 4.58 -17.98 6.49
C ALA A 183 4.91 -17.82 7.98
N LEU A 184 6.17 -18.01 8.41
CA LEU A 184 6.57 -17.81 9.80
C LEU A 184 6.39 -16.36 10.27
N GLY A 185 6.70 -15.38 9.42
CA GLY A 185 6.45 -13.96 9.74
C GLY A 185 4.97 -13.59 9.72
N LEU A 186 4.20 -14.20 8.82
CA LEU A 186 2.79 -13.91 8.58
C LEU A 186 1.86 -14.60 9.61
N LEU A 187 2.21 -15.80 10.06
CA LEU A 187 1.34 -16.67 10.86
C LEU A 187 0.80 -15.99 12.14
N PRO A 188 1.61 -15.30 12.97
CA PRO A 188 1.09 -14.67 14.18
C PRO A 188 -0.02 -13.65 13.86
N LEU A 189 0.11 -12.92 12.75
CA LEU A 189 -0.84 -11.89 12.35
C LEU A 189 -2.10 -12.52 11.76
N LEU A 190 -1.98 -13.58 10.98
CA LEU A 190 -3.14 -14.34 10.49
C LEU A 190 -3.96 -14.95 11.63
N LEU A 191 -3.30 -15.43 12.69
CA LEU A 191 -3.99 -15.93 13.87
C LEU A 191 -4.78 -14.82 14.56
N VAL A 192 -4.17 -13.64 14.76
CA VAL A 192 -4.85 -12.47 15.34
C VAL A 192 -6.02 -12.01 14.47
N ILE A 193 -5.81 -11.92 13.16
CA ILE A 193 -6.86 -11.56 12.19
C ILE A 193 -8.00 -12.59 12.22
N GLY A 194 -7.68 -13.88 12.20
CA GLY A 194 -8.66 -14.96 12.23
C GLY A 194 -9.48 -14.93 13.51
N LEU A 195 -8.83 -14.81 14.67
CA LEU A 195 -9.52 -14.64 15.95
C LEU A 195 -10.43 -13.43 15.94
N PHE A 196 -9.95 -12.29 15.41
CA PHE A 196 -10.73 -11.08 15.30
C PHE A 196 -11.97 -11.24 14.41
N LYS A 197 -11.77 -11.77 13.20
CA LYS A 197 -12.84 -11.95 12.21
C LYS A 197 -13.87 -12.98 12.64
N LEU A 198 -13.48 -14.02 13.39
CA LEU A 198 -14.39 -15.06 13.86
C LEU A 198 -15.21 -14.65 15.09
N HIS A 199 -14.65 -13.83 15.98
CA HIS A 199 -15.29 -13.55 17.28
C HIS A 199 -15.85 -12.13 17.43
N PHE A 200 -15.37 -11.16 16.63
CA PHE A 200 -15.69 -9.75 16.85
C PHE A 200 -16.15 -9.01 15.60
N ALA A 201 -15.61 -9.33 14.42
CA ALA A 201 -15.97 -8.60 13.21
C ALA A 201 -17.40 -8.95 12.76
N PRO A 202 -18.30 -7.96 12.58
CA PRO A 202 -19.56 -8.21 11.90
C PRO A 202 -19.32 -8.51 10.40
N PRO A 203 -20.33 -9.01 9.66
CA PRO A 203 -20.25 -9.15 8.22
C PRO A 203 -19.80 -7.84 7.57
N ASN A 204 -18.92 -7.93 6.57
CA ASN A 204 -18.33 -6.76 5.90
C ASN A 204 -19.45 -5.87 5.33
N ASP A 205 -19.46 -4.58 5.70
CA ASP A 205 -20.53 -3.63 5.37
C ASP A 205 -20.81 -3.56 3.86
N LEU A 206 -19.76 -3.64 3.03
CA LEU A 206 -19.90 -3.60 1.56
C LEU A 206 -20.54 -4.88 0.99
N MET A 207 -20.33 -6.02 1.64
CA MET A 207 -20.97 -7.28 1.25
C MET A 207 -22.36 -7.43 1.87
N ALA A 208 -22.58 -6.87 3.04
CA ALA A 208 -23.90 -6.82 3.67
C ALA A 208 -24.85 -5.87 2.93
N ALA A 209 -24.32 -4.78 2.34
CA ALA A 209 -25.07 -3.88 1.47
C ALA A 209 -25.34 -4.44 0.06
N ALA A 210 -24.58 -5.46 -0.36
CA ALA A 210 -24.75 -6.13 -1.64
C ALA A 210 -25.90 -7.16 -1.56
N GLU A 211 -27.13 -6.73 -1.85
CA GLU A 211 -28.24 -7.67 -2.08
C GLU A 211 -27.95 -8.52 -3.33
N ALA A 212 -27.88 -9.84 -3.17
CA ALA A 212 -27.40 -10.77 -4.22
C ALA A 212 -28.10 -10.63 -5.59
N GLY A 213 -29.38 -10.20 -5.60
CA GLY A 213 -30.11 -9.89 -6.84
C GLY A 213 -29.65 -8.61 -7.54
N LYS A 214 -29.36 -7.54 -6.79
CA LYS A 214 -28.91 -6.25 -7.33
C LYS A 214 -27.46 -6.29 -7.81
N THR A 215 -26.61 -7.11 -7.17
CA THR A 215 -25.21 -7.26 -7.56
C THR A 215 -25.07 -7.77 -9.00
N LEU A 216 -25.92 -8.71 -9.43
CA LEU A 216 -25.85 -9.25 -10.80
C LEU A 216 -26.20 -8.20 -11.85
N ASP A 217 -27.23 -7.39 -11.58
CA ASP A 217 -27.63 -6.28 -12.43
C ASP A 217 -26.51 -5.22 -12.52
N TRP A 218 -25.89 -4.90 -11.39
CA TRP A 218 -24.77 -3.94 -11.34
C TRP A 218 -23.53 -4.43 -12.09
N VAL A 219 -23.16 -5.70 -11.94
CA VAL A 219 -22.00 -6.28 -12.65
C VAL A 219 -22.26 -6.41 -14.14
N SER A 220 -23.53 -6.49 -14.55
CA SER A 220 -23.90 -6.60 -15.97
C SER A 220 -24.10 -5.24 -16.65
N ASP A 221 -24.06 -4.11 -15.93
CA ASP A 221 -24.23 -2.76 -16.49
C ASP A 221 -22.90 -2.17 -17.01
N PRO A 222 -22.70 -2.03 -18.33
CA PRO A 222 -21.47 -1.49 -18.92
C PRO A 222 -21.20 -0.03 -18.53
N ARG A 223 -22.24 0.75 -18.17
CA ARG A 223 -22.10 2.17 -17.79
C ARG A 223 -21.30 2.33 -16.51
N ARG A 224 -21.41 1.36 -15.59
CA ARG A 224 -20.65 1.36 -14.33
C ARG A 224 -19.16 1.19 -14.59
N TYR A 225 -18.78 0.30 -15.51
CA TYR A 225 -17.38 0.15 -15.92
C TYR A 225 -16.83 1.41 -16.59
N ALA A 226 -17.63 2.06 -17.45
CA ALA A 226 -17.22 3.32 -18.08
C ALA A 226 -17.00 4.44 -17.03
N LEU A 227 -17.90 4.57 -16.05
CA LEU A 227 -17.76 5.51 -14.93
C LEU A 227 -16.50 5.23 -14.11
N VAL A 228 -16.26 3.98 -13.74
CA VAL A 228 -15.07 3.58 -12.98
C VAL A 228 -13.81 3.88 -13.80
N ALA A 229 -13.75 3.48 -15.08
CA ALA A 229 -12.61 3.73 -15.95
C ALA A 229 -12.32 5.23 -16.11
N GLN A 230 -13.36 6.06 -16.28
CA GLN A 230 -13.24 7.51 -16.36
C GLN A 230 -12.68 8.10 -15.06
N ALA A 231 -13.21 7.67 -13.91
CA ALA A 231 -12.75 8.15 -12.61
C ALA A 231 -11.29 7.77 -12.33
N PHE A 232 -10.90 6.52 -12.61
CA PHE A 232 -9.50 6.08 -12.49
C PHE A 232 -8.57 6.89 -13.40
N THR A 233 -8.96 7.10 -14.66
CA THR A 233 -8.14 7.88 -15.62
C THR A 233 -7.97 9.32 -15.16
N THR A 234 -9.05 9.96 -14.71
CA THR A 234 -9.03 11.33 -14.21
C THR A 234 -8.18 11.44 -12.95
N GLN A 235 -8.35 10.51 -12.00
CA GLN A 235 -7.60 10.54 -10.75
C GLN A 235 -6.12 10.26 -10.97
N ILE A 236 -5.74 9.30 -11.83
CA ILE A 236 -4.35 8.96 -12.11
C ILE A 236 -3.64 10.12 -12.82
N THR A 237 -4.27 10.74 -13.81
CA THR A 237 -3.63 11.84 -14.57
C THR A 237 -3.41 13.10 -13.74
N SER A 238 -4.29 13.38 -12.79
CA SER A 238 -4.19 14.50 -11.85
C SER A 238 -3.52 14.14 -10.52
N PHE A 239 -3.09 12.89 -10.35
CA PHE A 239 -2.62 12.38 -9.06
C PHE A 239 -1.39 13.13 -8.55
N GLY A 240 -1.46 13.59 -7.30
CA GLY A 240 -0.35 14.33 -6.68
C GLY A 240 -0.13 15.72 -7.27
N PHE A 241 -1.16 16.30 -7.90
CA PHE A 241 -1.11 17.69 -8.31
C PHE A 241 -0.78 18.59 -7.12
N ASN A 242 0.33 19.31 -7.25
CA ASN A 242 0.88 20.17 -6.20
C ASN A 242 0.71 21.67 -6.49
N GLY A 243 -0.16 22.02 -7.45
CA GLY A 243 -0.34 23.40 -7.94
C GLY A 243 0.46 23.71 -9.20
N LEU A 244 1.48 22.92 -9.53
CA LEU A 244 2.31 23.11 -10.73
C LEU A 244 2.11 21.97 -11.73
N ILE A 245 2.33 20.73 -11.31
CA ILE A 245 2.28 19.55 -12.16
C ILE A 245 1.80 18.34 -11.35
N SER A 246 1.16 17.37 -11.99
CA SER A 246 0.85 16.11 -11.33
C SER A 246 2.13 15.30 -11.11
N ALA A 247 2.19 14.56 -10.00
CA ALA A 247 3.35 13.75 -9.67
C ALA A 247 3.59 12.66 -10.73
N VAL A 248 2.52 12.15 -11.34
CA VAL A 248 2.60 11.18 -12.43
C VAL A 248 3.30 11.75 -13.65
N TRP A 249 2.91 12.94 -14.12
CA TRP A 249 3.57 13.57 -15.26
C TRP A 249 5.03 13.92 -14.96
N LEU A 250 5.32 14.40 -13.74
CA LEU A 250 6.69 14.65 -13.30
C LEU A 250 7.56 13.38 -13.35
N LEU A 251 7.06 12.25 -12.85
CA LEU A 251 7.76 10.97 -12.87
C LEU A 251 7.97 10.44 -14.30
N ILE A 252 6.98 10.60 -15.17
CA ILE A 252 7.09 10.22 -16.59
C ILE A 252 8.16 11.06 -17.28
N THR A 253 8.12 12.40 -17.14
CA THR A 253 9.13 13.29 -17.73
C THR A 253 10.52 12.96 -17.22
N TYR A 254 10.67 12.76 -15.90
CA TYR A 254 11.93 12.33 -15.31
C TYR A 254 12.43 11.01 -15.91
N GLY A 255 11.55 10.01 -16.04
CA GLY A 255 11.88 8.71 -16.62
C GLY A 255 12.30 8.78 -18.09
N ILE A 256 11.70 9.69 -18.88
CA ILE A 256 12.12 9.97 -20.26
C ILE A 256 13.53 10.56 -20.28
N CYS A 257 13.84 11.50 -19.37
CA CYS A 257 15.15 12.15 -19.31
C CYS A 257 16.29 11.20 -18.92
N VAL A 258 16.09 10.34 -17.91
CA VAL A 258 17.17 9.45 -17.43
C VAL A 258 17.18 8.09 -18.13
N GLY A 259 16.03 7.66 -18.65
CA GLY A 259 15.86 6.35 -19.28
C GLY A 259 15.74 5.20 -18.28
N VAL A 260 15.43 4.02 -18.81
CA VAL A 260 15.19 2.79 -18.05
C VAL A 260 16.43 1.89 -18.08
N ARG A 261 16.66 1.10 -17.02
CA ARG A 261 17.66 0.01 -17.02
C ARG A 261 17.01 -1.32 -17.43
N PRO A 262 17.33 -1.88 -18.60
CA PRO A 262 16.72 -3.14 -19.08
C PRO A 262 16.92 -4.31 -18.12
N GLU A 263 18.06 -4.36 -17.43
CA GLU A 263 18.36 -5.38 -16.43
C GLU A 263 17.35 -5.39 -15.27
N GLN A 264 16.95 -4.21 -14.81
CA GLN A 264 16.01 -4.08 -13.68
C GLN A 264 14.59 -4.46 -14.09
N VAL A 265 14.21 -4.17 -15.34
CA VAL A 265 12.89 -4.52 -15.90
C VAL A 265 12.70 -6.04 -16.01
N ARG A 266 13.80 -6.80 -16.10
CA ARG A 266 13.75 -8.26 -16.21
C ARG A 266 13.72 -8.98 -14.87
N ASN A 267 13.82 -8.26 -13.75
CA ASN A 267 13.87 -8.87 -12.43
C ASN A 267 12.50 -9.38 -11.98
N ARG A 268 12.49 -10.58 -11.39
CA ARG A 268 11.27 -11.24 -10.91
C ARG A 268 10.50 -10.40 -9.89
N TRP A 269 11.20 -9.75 -8.95
CA TRP A 269 10.57 -8.94 -7.90
C TRP A 269 9.72 -7.79 -8.49
N LEU A 270 10.16 -7.18 -9.60
CA LEU A 270 9.41 -6.12 -10.26
C LEU A 270 8.10 -6.67 -10.84
N PHE A 271 8.15 -7.81 -11.52
CA PHE A 271 6.93 -8.46 -12.03
C PHE A 271 5.97 -8.84 -10.90
N THR A 272 6.49 -9.32 -9.77
CA THR A 272 5.68 -9.58 -8.59
C THR A 272 4.96 -8.31 -8.13
N ILE A 273 5.66 -7.19 -7.98
CA ILE A 273 5.04 -5.91 -7.57
C ILE A 273 3.99 -5.44 -8.58
N VAL A 274 4.34 -5.40 -9.87
CA VAL A 274 3.44 -4.91 -10.92
C VAL A 274 2.18 -5.78 -10.97
N ALA A 275 2.33 -7.10 -10.89
CA ALA A 275 1.20 -8.02 -10.84
C ALA A 275 0.36 -7.83 -9.55
N SER A 276 0.99 -7.63 -8.38
CA SER A 276 0.27 -7.36 -7.13
C SER A 276 -0.51 -6.05 -7.18
N VAL A 277 0.09 -4.98 -7.68
CA VAL A 277 -0.57 -3.68 -7.88
C VAL A 277 -1.71 -3.81 -8.88
N GLY A 278 -1.50 -4.52 -9.99
CA GLY A 278 -2.55 -4.80 -10.98
C GLY A 278 -3.74 -5.57 -10.39
N LEU A 279 -3.46 -6.63 -9.61
CA LEU A 279 -4.48 -7.41 -8.91
C LEU A 279 -5.22 -6.58 -7.85
N MET A 280 -4.51 -5.70 -7.13
CA MET A 280 -5.11 -4.74 -6.21
C MET A 280 -6.08 -3.82 -6.95
N LEU A 281 -5.64 -3.17 -8.04
CA LEU A 281 -6.49 -2.27 -8.83
C LEU A 281 -7.71 -3.01 -9.39
N ALA A 282 -7.53 -4.23 -9.91
CA ALA A 282 -8.63 -5.08 -10.37
C ALA A 282 -9.62 -5.39 -9.24
N GLY A 283 -9.13 -5.72 -8.04
CA GLY A 283 -9.97 -5.93 -6.86
C GLY A 283 -10.79 -4.70 -6.49
N HIS A 284 -10.20 -3.50 -6.54
CA HIS A 284 -10.95 -2.25 -6.30
C HIS A 284 -12.01 -2.01 -7.38
N VAL A 285 -11.71 -2.26 -8.65
CA VAL A 285 -12.69 -2.15 -9.75
C VAL A 285 -13.88 -3.09 -9.50
N VAL A 286 -13.61 -4.34 -9.10
CA VAL A 286 -14.67 -5.29 -8.74
C VAL A 286 -15.53 -4.74 -7.60
N VAL A 287 -14.91 -4.20 -6.54
CA VAL A 287 -15.65 -3.60 -5.42
C VAL A 287 -16.52 -2.43 -5.89
N PHE A 288 -15.98 -1.48 -6.65
CA PHE A 288 -16.74 -0.33 -7.15
C PHE A 288 -17.94 -0.74 -8.00
N VAL A 289 -17.75 -1.71 -8.89
CA VAL A 289 -18.82 -2.17 -9.77
C VAL A 289 -19.86 -2.99 -9.00
N ALA A 290 -19.44 -3.83 -8.05
CA ALA A 290 -20.32 -4.84 -7.45
C ALA A 290 -21.01 -4.44 -6.13
N THR A 291 -20.60 -3.36 -5.46
CA THR A 291 -21.02 -3.14 -4.05
C THR A 291 -21.83 -1.88 -3.77
N ALA A 292 -21.81 -0.87 -4.64
CA ALA A 292 -22.45 0.42 -4.36
C ALA A 292 -23.62 0.72 -5.30
N GLU A 293 -24.77 1.09 -4.75
CA GLU A 293 -25.86 1.63 -5.55
C GLU A 293 -25.42 2.90 -6.30
N ASP A 294 -24.76 3.83 -5.59
CA ASP A 294 -24.18 5.06 -6.14
C ASP A 294 -22.64 4.94 -6.27
N VAL A 295 -22.21 4.43 -7.44
CA VAL A 295 -20.78 4.24 -7.76
C VAL A 295 -20.02 5.56 -7.75
N ALA A 296 -20.64 6.65 -8.23
CA ALA A 296 -19.98 7.96 -8.31
C ALA A 296 -19.64 8.50 -6.92
N ARG A 297 -20.57 8.38 -5.96
CA ARG A 297 -20.31 8.74 -4.55
C ARG A 297 -19.22 7.89 -3.92
N LEU A 298 -19.23 6.57 -4.17
CA LEU A 298 -18.19 5.68 -3.64
C LEU A 298 -16.81 6.04 -4.22
N LEU A 299 -16.72 6.31 -5.54
CA LEU A 299 -15.49 6.74 -6.20
C LEU A 299 -14.97 8.05 -5.60
N ASN A 300 -15.81 9.08 -5.50
CA ASN A 300 -15.42 10.40 -4.99
C ASN A 300 -14.94 10.39 -3.53
N SER A 301 -15.41 9.43 -2.73
CA SER A 301 -15.05 9.34 -1.31
C SER A 301 -13.85 8.45 -1.00
N SER A 302 -13.44 7.58 -1.94
CA SER A 302 -12.45 6.54 -1.66
C SER A 302 -11.32 6.41 -2.69
N LEU A 303 -11.53 6.75 -3.96
CA LEU A 303 -10.57 6.44 -5.02
C LEU A 303 -9.18 7.07 -4.78
N GLU A 304 -9.12 8.33 -4.39
CA GLU A 304 -7.85 9.01 -4.07
C GLU A 304 -7.07 8.28 -2.97
N ARG A 305 -7.77 7.86 -1.91
CA ARG A 305 -7.20 7.15 -0.77
C ARG A 305 -6.71 5.75 -1.13
N LEU A 306 -7.46 5.05 -1.98
CA LEU A 306 -7.09 3.71 -2.47
C LEU A 306 -5.87 3.73 -3.39
N LEU A 307 -5.69 4.81 -4.17
CA LEU A 307 -4.46 5.04 -4.92
C LEU A 307 -3.33 5.50 -3.99
N LEU A 308 -3.62 6.28 -2.94
CA LEU A 308 -2.61 6.75 -1.98
C LEU A 308 -1.86 5.61 -1.32
N GLN A 309 -2.55 4.58 -0.84
CA GLN A 309 -1.91 3.44 -0.19
C GLN A 309 -0.94 2.68 -1.12
N LEU A 310 -1.15 2.74 -2.45
CA LEU A 310 -0.25 2.12 -3.43
C LEU A 310 0.91 3.03 -3.82
N TRP A 311 0.76 4.34 -3.63
CA TRP A 311 1.69 5.36 -4.14
C TRP A 311 3.14 5.18 -3.68
N PRO A 312 3.46 4.94 -2.39
CA PRO A 312 4.84 4.73 -1.96
C PRO A 312 5.51 3.53 -2.65
N THR A 313 4.77 2.44 -2.85
CA THR A 313 5.23 1.24 -3.55
C THR A 313 5.49 1.52 -5.04
N VAL A 314 4.61 2.27 -5.70
CA VAL A 314 4.78 2.68 -7.11
C VAL A 314 6.00 3.59 -7.27
N VAL A 315 6.17 4.58 -6.39
CA VAL A 315 7.35 5.47 -6.38
C VAL A 315 8.62 4.65 -6.20
N PHE A 316 8.67 3.73 -5.22
CA PHE A 316 9.81 2.84 -5.03
C PHE A 316 10.13 2.02 -6.29
N ALA A 317 9.14 1.34 -6.85
CA ALA A 317 9.34 0.51 -8.04
C ALA A 317 9.82 1.33 -9.25
N TRP A 318 9.28 2.54 -9.43
CA TRP A 318 9.68 3.46 -10.50
C TRP A 318 11.16 3.84 -10.39
N PHE A 319 11.60 4.31 -9.23
CA PHE A 319 13.00 4.71 -9.01
C PHE A 319 13.98 3.53 -9.05
N MET A 320 13.52 2.32 -8.78
CA MET A 320 14.33 1.10 -8.92
C MET A 320 14.61 0.73 -10.38
N VAL A 321 13.70 1.02 -11.31
CA VAL A 321 13.87 0.66 -12.73
C VAL A 321 14.57 1.73 -13.57
N LEU A 322 14.51 2.98 -13.14
CA LEU A 322 15.16 4.09 -13.84
C LEU A 322 16.69 4.07 -13.69
N ALA A 323 17.37 4.59 -14.70
CA ALA A 323 18.79 4.94 -14.57
C ALA A 323 18.96 6.12 -13.60
N THR A 324 20.09 6.21 -12.92
CA THR A 324 20.40 7.38 -12.09
C THR A 324 20.76 8.59 -12.95
N PRO A 325 20.59 9.84 -12.45
CA PRO A 325 21.05 11.03 -13.16
C PRO A 325 22.53 10.95 -13.54
N GLU A 326 23.35 10.37 -12.67
CA GLU A 326 24.77 10.15 -12.90
C GLU A 326 25.01 9.12 -14.02
N GLU A 327 24.28 8.00 -14.02
CA GLU A 327 24.32 7.00 -15.09
C GLU A 327 23.90 7.60 -16.44
N ALA A 328 22.88 8.47 -16.45
CA ALA A 328 22.40 9.15 -17.65
C ALA A 328 23.44 10.16 -18.18
N ALA A 329 24.02 10.97 -17.30
CA ALA A 329 25.06 11.94 -17.65
C ALA A 329 26.32 11.26 -18.23
N GLN A 330 26.71 10.10 -17.68
CA GLN A 330 27.82 9.29 -18.20
C GLN A 330 27.53 8.79 -19.62
N ARG A 331 26.33 8.26 -19.88
CA ARG A 331 25.92 7.81 -21.23
C ARG A 331 25.92 8.93 -22.26
N ASP A 332 25.49 10.11 -21.87
CA ASP A 332 25.50 11.29 -22.75
C ASP A 332 26.93 11.76 -23.06
N ALA A 333 27.84 11.69 -22.09
CA ALA A 333 29.25 11.99 -22.29
C ALA A 333 29.92 11.00 -23.27
N GLU A 334 29.62 9.70 -23.15
CA GLU A 334 30.12 8.65 -24.05
C GLU A 334 29.60 8.77 -25.49
N ARG A 335 28.39 9.33 -25.69
CA ARG A 335 27.77 9.50 -27.01
C ARG A 335 28.26 10.73 -27.77
N ARG A 336 28.85 11.71 -27.09
CA ARG A 336 29.43 12.89 -27.75
C ARG A 336 30.81 12.52 -28.29
N PRO A 337 31.02 12.43 -29.62
CA PRO A 337 32.37 12.19 -30.15
C PRO A 337 33.29 13.30 -29.65
N ALA A 338 34.49 12.93 -29.19
CA ALA A 338 35.52 13.90 -28.89
C ALA A 338 35.70 14.77 -30.13
N ILE A 339 35.29 16.04 -30.04
CA ILE A 339 35.63 17.03 -31.06
C ILE A 339 37.14 17.16 -30.95
N ALA A 340 37.86 16.46 -31.82
CA ALA A 340 39.30 16.55 -31.94
C ALA A 340 39.65 18.01 -32.24
N SER A 341 40.26 18.67 -31.25
CA SER A 341 40.85 20.00 -31.34
C SER A 341 42.17 19.94 -32.10
#